data_AF-A0A0P6X263-F1
#
_entry.id   AF-A0A0P6X263-F1
#
_cell.length_a   1.000
_cell.length_b   1.000
_cell.length_c   1.000
_cell.angle_alpha   90.00
_cell.angle_beta   90.00
_cell.angle_gamma   90.00
#
_symmetry.space_group_name_H-M   'P 1'
#
loop_
_entity.id
_entity.type
_entity.pdbx_description
1 polymer ?
#
loop_
_entity_poly.entity_id
_entity_poly.type
_entity_poly.pdbx_seq_one_letter_code
_entity_poly.pdbx_strand_id
1 'polypeptide(L)'
;MSPDTLLLPLVWVLNGLLALVWLAVDNLALVLLIPALVWLYLLLGQRLQEAQARRMRQVLLPAGGLALAAALIAPNPAPYLMAGLAGVGGFVMRVDNYRPDESAWETIQNLILYALVGLGARVLFWALDNQAADNLIAGVNYLAVLAGFALWGMPVVQAGLLIKNLLAHAPTGADPRTVIERARERR
;
A
#
# COMPACT_ATOMS: atom_id res chain seq x y z
N MET A 1 -2.42 53.09 8.50
CA MET A 1 -2.01 51.67 8.66
C MET A 1 -0.92 51.43 7.62
N SER A 2 0.31 51.07 8.02
CA SER A 2 1.40 50.92 7.03
C SER A 2 1.19 49.64 6.21
N PRO A 3 1.57 49.61 4.91
CA PRO A 3 1.50 48.41 4.09
C PRO A 3 2.23 47.22 4.72
N ASP A 4 3.33 47.46 5.45
CA ASP A 4 4.09 46.43 6.17
C ASP A 4 3.25 45.73 7.25
N THR A 5 2.34 46.46 7.90
CA THR A 5 1.45 45.89 8.93
C THR A 5 0.38 44.98 8.31
N LEU A 6 -0.02 45.23 7.06
CA LEU A 6 -1.01 44.43 6.33
C LEU A 6 -0.36 43.21 5.65
N LEU A 7 0.92 43.29 5.29
CA LEU A 7 1.67 42.19 4.66
C LEU A 7 2.15 41.14 5.66
N LEU A 8 2.39 41.53 6.92
CA LEU A 8 2.88 40.62 7.97
C LEU A 8 2.01 39.37 8.16
N PRO A 9 0.67 39.47 8.31
CA PRO A 9 -0.20 38.29 8.40
C PRO A 9 -0.13 37.40 7.15
N LEU A 10 -0.05 37.99 5.96
CA LEU A 10 0.03 37.27 4.69
C LEU A 10 1.33 36.45 4.61
N VAL A 11 2.46 37.04 5.01
CA VAL A 11 3.77 36.37 5.04
C VAL A 11 3.74 35.18 6.01
N TRP A 12 3.13 35.33 7.19
CA TRP A 12 2.98 34.23 8.14
C TRP A 12 2.12 33.10 7.61
N VAL A 13 0.99 33.40 6.97
CA VAL A 13 0.12 32.40 6.36
C VAL A 13 0.83 31.68 5.22
N LEU A 14 1.53 32.42 4.35
CA LEU A 14 2.29 31.84 3.25
C LEU A 14 3.43 30.95 3.75
N ASN A 15 4.20 31.41 4.75
CA ASN A 15 5.26 30.61 5.35
C ASN A 15 4.70 29.34 6.02
N GLY A 16 3.57 29.44 6.73
CA GLY A 16 2.90 28.28 7.31
C GLY A 16 2.46 27.27 6.23
N LEU A 17 1.89 27.76 5.12
CA LEU A 17 1.51 26.92 3.99
C LEU A 17 2.72 26.24 3.33
N LEU A 18 3.81 26.99 3.11
CA LEU A 18 5.05 26.44 2.55
C LEU A 18 5.68 25.39 3.46
N ALA A 19 5.66 25.61 4.79
CA ALA A 19 6.12 24.62 5.76
C ALA A 19 5.29 23.33 5.71
N LEU A 20 3.97 23.43 5.57
CA LEU A 20 3.09 22.28 5.41
C LEU A 20 3.34 21.53 4.10
N VAL A 21 3.53 22.25 2.99
CA VAL A 21 3.87 21.65 1.69
C VAL A 21 5.20 20.92 1.78
N TRP A 22 6.22 21.56 2.37
CA TRP A 22 7.53 20.95 2.56
C TRP A 22 7.46 19.69 3.41
N LEU A 23 6.74 19.73 4.55
CA LEU A 23 6.53 18.57 5.41
C LEU A 23 5.80 17.43 4.67
N ALA A 24 4.81 17.77 3.84
CA ALA A 24 4.08 16.81 3.03
C ALA A 24 4.96 16.16 1.96
N VAL A 25 5.87 16.91 1.34
CA VAL A 25 6.84 16.38 0.37
C VAL A 25 7.86 15.48 1.07
N ASP A 26 8.36 15.88 2.24
CA ASP A 26 9.32 15.09 3.03
C ASP A 26 8.71 13.77 3.52
N ASN A 27 7.39 13.75 3.73
CA ASN A 27 6.62 12.58 4.17
C ASN A 27 5.68 12.04 3.09
N LEU A 28 6.02 12.24 1.81
CA LEU A 28 5.11 11.96 0.69
C LEU A 28 4.57 10.51 0.70
N ALA A 29 5.41 9.54 1.05
CA ALA A 29 4.98 8.14 1.16
C ALA A 29 3.84 7.95 2.16
N LEU A 30 3.88 8.60 3.32
CA LEU A 30 2.81 8.54 4.32
C LEU A 30 1.57 9.31 3.88
N VAL A 31 1.78 10.48 3.25
CA VAL A 31 0.71 11.30 2.67
C VAL A 31 -0.08 10.52 1.62
N LEU A 32 0.56 9.59 0.90
CA LEU A 32 -0.09 8.70 -0.05
C LEU A 32 -0.67 7.44 0.62
N LEU A 33 0.07 6.81 1.52
CA LEU A 33 -0.31 5.54 2.14
C LEU A 33 -1.52 5.68 3.07
N ILE A 34 -1.56 6.72 3.91
CA ILE A 34 -2.65 6.90 4.89
C ILE A 34 -4.01 7.02 4.17
N PRO A 35 -4.20 7.92 3.18
CA PRO A 35 -5.45 7.97 2.42
C PRO A 35 -5.77 6.66 1.70
N ALA A 36 -4.77 5.95 1.16
CA ALA A 36 -5.00 4.66 0.50
C ALA A 36 -5.54 3.60 1.47
N LEU A 37 -4.99 3.52 2.70
CA LEU A 37 -5.47 2.62 3.75
C LEU A 37 -6.88 2.99 4.24
N VAL A 38 -7.14 4.30 4.42
CA VAL A 38 -8.48 4.79 4.76
C VAL A 38 -9.49 4.44 3.66
N TRP A 39 -9.10 4.64 2.40
CA TRP A 39 -9.95 4.31 1.26
C TRP A 39 -10.27 2.81 1.21
N LEU A 40 -9.28 1.93 1.40
CA LEU A 40 -9.47 0.49 1.55
C LEU A 40 -10.44 0.15 2.70
N TYR A 41 -10.27 0.76 3.87
CA TYR A 41 -11.15 0.54 5.01
C TYR A 41 -12.62 0.91 4.72
N LEU A 42 -12.83 2.00 4.00
CA LEU A 42 -14.15 2.44 3.56
C LEU A 42 -14.73 1.48 2.52
N LEU A 43 -13.94 1.08 1.53
CA LEU A 43 -14.34 0.12 0.50
C LEU A 43 -14.82 -1.20 1.10
N LEU A 44 -14.19 -1.70 2.18
CA LEU A 44 -14.62 -2.95 2.84
C LEU A 44 -16.07 -2.87 3.31
N GLY A 45 -16.50 -1.72 3.84
CA GLY A 45 -17.89 -1.53 4.28
C GLY A 45 -18.87 -1.29 3.14
N GLN A 46 -18.39 -0.77 2.01
CA GLN A 46 -19.24 -0.48 0.85
C GLN A 46 -19.47 -1.72 -0.03
N ARG A 47 -18.47 -2.61 -0.12
CA ARG A 47 -18.45 -3.71 -1.10
C ARG A 47 -18.81 -5.07 -0.51
N LEU A 48 -18.64 -5.26 0.80
CA LEU A 48 -18.81 -6.55 1.44
C LEU A 48 -20.03 -6.57 2.37
N GLN A 49 -20.52 -7.76 2.67
CA GLN A 49 -21.54 -7.93 3.69
C GLN A 49 -21.00 -7.50 5.06
N GLU A 50 -21.84 -6.91 5.91
CA GLU A 50 -21.42 -6.30 7.18
C GLU A 50 -20.61 -7.23 8.10
N ALA A 51 -20.96 -8.51 8.16
CA ALA A 51 -20.25 -9.49 8.99
C ALA A 51 -18.82 -9.76 8.47
N GLN A 52 -18.66 -9.87 7.15
CA GLN A 52 -17.35 -10.05 6.50
C GLN A 52 -16.53 -8.77 6.55
N ALA A 53 -17.15 -7.61 6.29
CA ALA A 53 -16.51 -6.30 6.38
C ALA A 53 -15.91 -6.06 7.77
N ARG A 54 -16.64 -6.42 8.84
CA ARG A 54 -16.13 -6.33 10.22
C ARG A 54 -14.89 -7.18 10.43
N ARG A 55 -14.91 -8.45 10.00
CA ARG A 55 -13.74 -9.35 10.11
C ARG A 55 -12.54 -8.83 9.32
N MET A 56 -12.75 -8.38 8.08
CA MET A 56 -11.66 -7.85 7.26
C MET A 56 -11.10 -6.55 7.82
N ARG A 57 -11.93 -5.67 8.37
CA ARG A 57 -11.46 -4.45 9.05
C ARG A 57 -10.61 -4.76 10.28
N GLN A 58 -10.97 -5.79 11.06
CA GLN A 58 -10.18 -6.24 12.20
C GLN A 58 -8.78 -6.73 11.81
N VAL A 59 -8.61 -7.27 10.59
CA VAL A 59 -7.28 -7.68 10.08
C VAL A 59 -6.57 -6.53 9.34
N LEU A 60 -7.32 -5.69 8.62
CA LEU A 60 -6.77 -4.54 7.92
C LEU A 60 -6.15 -3.51 8.87
N LEU A 61 -6.72 -3.30 10.07
CA LEU A 61 -6.18 -2.37 11.05
C LEU A 61 -4.73 -2.71 11.48
N PRO A 62 -4.43 -3.91 12.00
CA PRO A 62 -3.05 -4.28 12.32
C PRO A 62 -2.16 -4.38 11.08
N ALA A 63 -2.68 -4.85 9.93
CA ALA A 63 -1.94 -4.86 8.67
C ALA A 63 -1.54 -3.44 8.22
N GLY A 64 -2.46 -2.49 8.34
CA GLY A 64 -2.23 -1.07 8.05
C GLY A 64 -1.25 -0.45 9.04
N GLY A 65 -1.34 -0.80 10.33
CA GLY A 65 -0.35 -0.42 11.33
C GLY A 65 1.05 -0.92 10.98
N LEU A 66 1.16 -2.19 10.55
CA LEU A 66 2.42 -2.77 10.09
C LEU A 66 2.95 -2.08 8.82
N ALA A 67 2.08 -1.78 7.86
CA ALA A 67 2.44 -1.06 6.64
C ALA A 67 2.91 0.36 6.92
N LEU A 68 2.27 1.07 7.86
CA LEU A 68 2.69 2.40 8.31
C LEU A 68 4.03 2.36 9.04
N ALA A 69 4.23 1.38 9.92
CA ALA A 69 5.52 1.15 10.55
C ALA A 69 6.60 0.91 9.49
N ALA A 70 6.36 0.03 8.51
CA ALA A 70 7.27 -0.19 7.41
C ALA A 70 7.52 1.11 6.61
N ALA A 71 6.50 1.90 6.30
CA ALA A 71 6.68 3.16 5.57
C ALA A 71 7.54 4.20 6.32
N LEU A 72 7.58 4.15 7.65
CA LEU A 72 8.40 5.06 8.46
C LEU A 72 9.87 4.68 8.51
N ILE A 73 10.19 3.38 8.52
CA ILE A 73 11.55 2.89 8.81
C ILE A 73 12.18 2.06 7.71
N ALA A 74 11.41 1.53 6.76
CA ALA A 74 11.96 0.74 5.67
C ALA A 74 12.77 1.62 4.70
N PRO A 75 13.83 1.08 4.11
CA PRO A 75 14.60 1.80 3.09
C PRO A 75 13.76 2.07 1.84
N ASN A 76 14.09 3.13 1.13
CA ASN A 76 13.57 3.35 -0.22
C ASN A 76 13.90 2.14 -1.12
N PRO A 77 12.96 1.70 -1.97
CA PRO A 77 11.69 2.33 -2.36
C PRO A 77 10.45 1.90 -1.55
N ALA A 78 10.59 1.07 -0.51
CA ALA A 78 9.47 0.36 0.10
C ALA A 78 8.28 1.25 0.53
N PRO A 79 8.48 2.43 1.16
CA PRO A 79 7.36 3.28 1.57
C PRO A 79 6.45 3.70 0.40
N TYR A 80 7.03 4.02 -0.75
CA TYR A 80 6.29 4.44 -1.94
C TYR A 80 5.57 3.29 -2.63
N LEU A 81 6.25 2.15 -2.76
CA LEU A 81 5.66 0.95 -3.37
C LEU A 81 4.56 0.35 -2.48
N MET A 82 4.63 0.53 -1.16
CA MET A 82 3.55 0.20 -0.22
C MET A 82 2.29 1.01 -0.51
N ALA A 83 2.44 2.33 -0.67
CA ALA A 83 1.34 3.22 -1.03
C ALA A 83 0.75 2.85 -2.39
N GLY A 84 1.61 2.55 -3.38
CA GLY A 84 1.19 2.06 -4.69
C GLY A 84 0.40 0.76 -4.61
N LEU A 85 0.88 -0.22 -3.85
CA LEU A 85 0.23 -1.52 -3.66
C LEU A 85 -1.13 -1.37 -2.97
N ALA A 86 -1.23 -0.53 -1.93
CA ALA A 86 -2.50 -0.20 -1.30
C ALA A 86 -3.48 0.45 -2.29
N GLY A 87 -3.00 1.36 -3.13
CA GLY A 87 -3.79 2.01 -4.18
C GLY A 87 -4.29 1.03 -5.25
N VAL A 88 -3.42 0.13 -5.74
CA VAL A 88 -3.80 -0.92 -6.71
C VAL A 88 -4.81 -1.87 -6.10
N GLY A 89 -4.59 -2.34 -4.87
CA GLY A 89 -5.55 -3.20 -4.17
C GLY A 89 -6.91 -2.52 -3.97
N GLY A 90 -6.91 -1.23 -3.61
CA GLY A 90 -8.13 -0.43 -3.51
C GLY A 90 -8.86 -0.31 -4.84
N PHE A 91 -8.13 -0.09 -5.93
CA PHE A 91 -8.68 -0.04 -7.28
C PHE A 91 -9.28 -1.39 -7.70
N VAL A 92 -8.53 -2.49 -7.56
CA VAL A 92 -8.99 -3.84 -7.92
C VAL A 92 -10.26 -4.18 -7.15
N MET A 93 -10.27 -3.95 -5.84
CA MET A 93 -11.45 -4.17 -5.00
C MET A 93 -12.61 -3.23 -5.36
N ARG A 94 -12.35 -2.02 -5.89
CA ARG A 94 -13.38 -1.09 -6.35
C ARG A 94 -13.98 -1.46 -7.71
N VAL A 95 -13.31 -2.30 -8.51
CA VAL A 95 -13.79 -2.71 -9.84
C VAL A 95 -14.24 -4.18 -9.86
N ASP A 96 -13.70 -5.04 -9.02
CA ASP A 96 -14.07 -6.45 -8.93
C ASP A 96 -15.51 -6.63 -8.41
N ASN A 97 -16.38 -7.17 -9.26
CA ASN A 97 -17.79 -7.41 -8.92
C ASN A 97 -18.07 -8.90 -8.66
N TYR A 98 -17.13 -9.78 -8.98
CA TYR A 98 -17.33 -11.22 -8.87
C TYR A 98 -16.91 -11.73 -7.50
N ARG A 99 -15.72 -11.34 -7.03
CA ARG A 99 -15.13 -11.84 -5.77
C ARG A 99 -14.41 -10.73 -4.98
N PRO A 100 -15.11 -9.63 -4.62
CA PRO A 100 -14.49 -8.51 -3.92
C PRO A 100 -13.93 -8.89 -2.54
N ASP A 101 -14.40 -9.97 -1.93
CA ASP A 101 -13.88 -10.52 -0.69
C ASP A 101 -12.50 -11.17 -0.86
N GLU A 102 -12.29 -11.93 -1.95
CA GLU A 102 -10.99 -12.52 -2.27
C GLU A 102 -9.97 -11.42 -2.60
N SER A 103 -10.36 -10.47 -3.45
CA SER A 103 -9.54 -9.29 -3.78
C SER A 103 -9.14 -8.48 -2.54
N ALA A 104 -10.07 -8.29 -1.61
CA ALA A 104 -9.80 -7.60 -0.34
C ALA A 104 -8.81 -8.38 0.53
N TRP A 105 -8.99 -9.70 0.66
CA TRP A 105 -8.10 -10.54 1.45
C TRP A 105 -6.69 -10.61 0.86
N GLU A 106 -6.57 -10.80 -0.45
CA GLU A 106 -5.29 -10.84 -1.16
C GLU A 106 -4.56 -9.50 -1.03
N THR A 107 -5.28 -8.37 -1.11
CA THR A 107 -4.71 -7.04 -0.88
C THR A 107 -4.11 -6.93 0.53
N ILE A 108 -4.85 -7.35 1.57
CA ILE A 108 -4.37 -7.33 2.96
C ILE A 108 -3.13 -8.21 3.13
N GLN A 109 -3.14 -9.43 2.57
CA GLN A 109 -1.99 -10.34 2.61
C GLN A 109 -0.77 -9.72 1.93
N ASN A 110 -0.95 -9.12 0.75
CA ASN A 110 0.13 -8.49 0.00
C ASN A 110 0.75 -7.32 0.77
N LEU A 111 -0.07 -6.49 1.43
CA LEU A 111 0.40 -5.41 2.31
C LEU A 111 1.22 -5.96 3.50
N ILE A 112 0.74 -7.01 4.17
CA ILE A 112 1.47 -7.64 5.28
C ILE A 112 2.83 -8.15 4.81
N LEU A 113 2.83 -8.96 3.75
CA LEU A 113 4.05 -9.59 3.24
C LEU A 113 5.07 -8.55 2.78
N TYR A 114 4.63 -7.54 2.05
CA TYR A 114 5.54 -6.50 1.58
C TYR A 114 6.05 -5.63 2.73
N ALA A 115 5.24 -5.39 3.77
CA ALA A 115 5.67 -4.65 4.95
C ALA A 115 6.77 -5.40 5.71
N LEU A 116 6.61 -6.71 5.85
CA LEU A 116 7.64 -7.58 6.43
C LEU A 116 8.94 -7.57 5.60
N VAL A 117 8.86 -7.54 4.27
CA VAL A 117 10.05 -7.40 3.42
C VAL A 117 10.74 -6.06 3.62
N GLY A 118 9.99 -4.95 3.69
CA GLY A 118 10.55 -3.63 3.97
C GLY A 118 11.25 -3.56 5.33
N LEU A 119 10.61 -4.11 6.37
CA LEU A 119 11.19 -4.19 7.72
C LEU A 119 12.42 -5.10 7.77
N GLY A 120 12.36 -6.27 7.12
CA GLY A 120 13.50 -7.18 7.00
C GLY A 120 14.68 -6.53 6.29
N ALA A 121 14.44 -5.78 5.21
CA ALA A 121 15.47 -5.02 4.52
C ALA A 121 16.09 -3.94 5.41
N ARG A 122 15.28 -3.26 6.25
CA ARG A 122 15.81 -2.29 7.22
C ARG A 122 16.76 -2.94 8.22
N VAL A 123 16.39 -4.10 8.77
CA VAL A 123 17.23 -4.87 9.69
C VAL A 123 18.51 -5.33 9.00
N LEU A 124 18.40 -5.83 7.77
CA LEU A 124 19.57 -6.24 6.97
C LEU A 124 20.53 -5.06 6.79
N PHE A 125 20.07 -3.93 6.25
CA PHE A 125 20.93 -2.78 6.00
C PHE A 125 21.51 -2.20 7.29
N TRP A 126 20.74 -2.15 8.37
CA TRP A 126 21.29 -1.80 9.68
C TRP A 126 22.44 -2.73 10.08
N ALA A 127 22.29 -4.05 9.90
CA ALA A 127 23.36 -4.99 10.20
C ALA A 127 24.58 -4.77 9.29
N LEU A 128 24.38 -4.42 8.01
CA LEU A 128 25.47 -4.16 7.06
C LEU A 128 26.27 -2.91 7.44
N ASP A 129 25.59 -1.83 7.83
CA ASP A 129 26.22 -0.57 8.24
C ASP A 129 27.12 -0.73 9.48
N ASN A 130 26.92 -1.80 10.27
CA ASN A 130 27.61 -2.05 11.53
C ASN A 130 28.65 -3.20 11.45
N GLN A 131 28.98 -3.74 10.28
CA GLN A 131 30.00 -4.80 10.16
C GLN A 131 31.44 -4.26 10.14
N ALA A 132 32.35 -4.96 10.83
CA ALA A 132 33.78 -4.76 10.69
C ALA A 132 34.27 -5.36 9.36
N ALA A 133 35.07 -4.58 8.62
CA ALA A 133 35.71 -5.02 7.39
C ALA A 133 36.54 -6.28 7.67
N ASP A 134 36.25 -7.39 6.98
CA ASP A 134 37.28 -8.13 6.23
C ASP A 134 36.82 -9.49 5.69
N ASN A 135 35.85 -10.20 6.28
CA ASN A 135 35.59 -11.60 5.88
C ASN A 135 34.17 -11.96 5.38
N LEU A 136 33.17 -11.07 5.50
CA LEU A 136 31.76 -11.38 5.14
C LEU A 136 31.21 -10.52 3.98
N ILE A 137 32.02 -9.63 3.42
CA ILE A 137 31.60 -8.60 2.45
C ILE A 137 30.92 -9.20 1.22
N ALA A 138 31.43 -10.32 0.68
CA ALA A 138 30.86 -10.95 -0.50
C ALA A 138 29.44 -11.52 -0.28
N GLY A 139 29.22 -12.22 0.86
CA GLY A 139 27.91 -12.77 1.21
C GLY A 139 26.89 -11.69 1.55
N VAL A 140 27.35 -10.64 2.23
CA VAL A 140 26.57 -9.44 2.54
C VAL A 140 26.10 -8.72 1.27
N ASN A 141 27.01 -8.50 0.31
CA ASN A 141 26.67 -7.85 -0.96
C ASN A 141 25.65 -8.67 -1.76
N TYR A 142 25.78 -10.00 -1.76
CA TYR A 142 24.79 -10.88 -2.39
C TYR A 142 23.39 -10.71 -1.76
N LEU A 143 23.30 -10.70 -0.43
CA LEU A 143 22.03 -10.47 0.28
C LEU A 143 21.46 -9.08 0.02
N ALA A 144 22.30 -8.05 -0.07
CA ALA A 144 21.87 -6.69 -0.40
C ALA A 144 21.27 -6.62 -1.82
N VAL A 145 21.85 -7.32 -2.79
CA VAL A 145 21.32 -7.44 -4.15
C VAL A 145 19.97 -8.16 -4.15
N LEU A 146 19.85 -9.29 -3.45
CA LEU A 146 18.57 -10.00 -3.31
C LEU A 146 17.50 -9.15 -2.64
N ALA A 147 17.85 -8.41 -1.59
CA ALA A 147 16.94 -7.48 -0.93
C ALA A 147 16.50 -6.38 -1.90
N GLY A 148 17.40 -5.85 -2.72
CA GLY A 148 17.05 -4.90 -3.79
C GLY A 148 16.03 -5.46 -4.77
N PHE A 149 16.23 -6.69 -5.25
CA PHE A 149 15.25 -7.37 -6.11
C PHE A 149 13.92 -7.61 -5.41
N ALA A 150 13.92 -8.00 -4.13
CA ALA A 150 12.69 -8.20 -3.38
C ALA A 150 11.93 -6.88 -3.19
N LEU A 151 12.62 -5.80 -2.82
CA LEU A 151 12.04 -4.48 -2.59
C LEU A 151 11.37 -3.92 -3.85
N TRP A 152 11.97 -4.08 -5.03
CA TRP A 152 11.41 -3.58 -6.28
C TRP A 152 10.46 -4.57 -6.96
N GLY A 153 10.84 -5.85 -7.01
CA GLY A 153 10.15 -6.87 -7.80
C GLY A 153 8.89 -7.40 -7.13
N MET A 154 8.92 -7.67 -5.82
CA MET A 154 7.77 -8.24 -5.10
C MET A 154 6.48 -7.43 -5.23
N PRO A 155 6.45 -6.10 -4.98
CA PRO A 155 5.20 -5.34 -5.01
C PRO A 155 4.65 -5.24 -6.45
N VAL A 156 5.53 -5.22 -7.46
CA VAL A 156 5.13 -5.24 -8.88
C VAL A 156 4.50 -6.57 -9.24
N VAL A 157 5.09 -7.69 -8.82
CA VAL A 157 4.52 -9.02 -9.02
C VAL A 157 3.18 -9.15 -8.31
N GLN A 158 3.08 -8.73 -7.05
CA GLN A 158 1.84 -8.75 -6.27
C GLN A 158 0.74 -7.91 -6.94
N ALA A 159 1.04 -6.69 -7.38
CA ALA A 159 0.12 -5.85 -8.13
C ALA A 159 -0.32 -6.52 -9.45
N GLY A 160 0.62 -7.13 -10.17
CA GLY A 160 0.34 -7.87 -11.40
C GLY A 160 -0.60 -9.07 -11.17
N LEU A 161 -0.42 -9.81 -10.07
CA LEU A 161 -1.29 -10.93 -9.69
C LEU A 161 -2.69 -10.45 -9.33
N LEU A 162 -2.82 -9.36 -8.55
CA LEU A 162 -4.12 -8.75 -8.25
C LEU A 162 -4.86 -8.32 -9.53
N ILE A 163 -4.18 -7.66 -10.46
CA ILE A 163 -4.75 -7.23 -11.75
C ILE A 163 -5.11 -8.45 -12.60
N LYS A 164 -4.28 -9.49 -12.62
CA LYS A 164 -4.58 -10.74 -13.33
C LYS A 164 -5.86 -11.39 -12.80
N ASN A 165 -6.05 -11.44 -11.49
CA ASN A 165 -7.24 -12.02 -10.87
C ASN A 165 -8.51 -11.22 -11.23
N LEU A 166 -8.40 -9.89 -11.33
CA LEU A 166 -9.47 -9.04 -11.85
C LEU A 166 -9.81 -9.40 -13.31
N LEU A 167 -8.80 -9.56 -14.17
CA LEU A 167 -8.97 -9.84 -15.59
C LEU A 167 -9.37 -11.30 -15.89
N ALA A 168 -9.23 -12.21 -14.92
CA ALA A 168 -9.62 -13.60 -15.08
C ALA A 168 -11.14 -13.78 -15.28
N HIS A 169 -11.93 -12.79 -14.87
CA HIS A 169 -13.38 -12.79 -15.05
C HIS A 169 -13.74 -12.02 -16.33
N ALA A 170 -14.34 -12.71 -17.31
CA ALA A 170 -14.75 -12.08 -18.56
C ALA A 170 -15.77 -10.96 -18.29
N PRO A 171 -15.66 -9.78 -18.92
CA PRO A 171 -16.62 -8.69 -18.79
C PRO A 171 -17.91 -9.06 -19.55
N THR A 172 -18.66 -9.99 -19.00
CA THR A 172 -20.03 -10.22 -19.44
C THR A 172 -20.81 -9.05 -18.85
N GLY A 173 -21.37 -8.15 -19.68
CA GLY A 173 -22.19 -7.01 -19.23
C GLY A 173 -23.48 -7.38 -18.48
N ALA A 174 -23.55 -8.59 -17.92
CA ALA A 174 -24.59 -9.14 -17.09
C ALA A 174 -24.10 -9.18 -15.64
N ASP A 175 -25.00 -8.90 -14.69
CA ASP A 175 -24.74 -9.00 -13.26
C ASP A 175 -24.19 -10.41 -12.92
N PRO A 176 -23.07 -10.54 -12.18
CA PRO A 176 -22.52 -11.82 -11.72
C PRO A 176 -23.57 -12.82 -11.23
N ARG A 177 -24.61 -12.36 -10.54
CA ARG A 177 -25.72 -13.22 -10.10
C ARG A 177 -26.45 -13.88 -11.27
N THR A 178 -26.80 -13.10 -12.28
CA THR A 178 -27.48 -13.59 -13.49
C THR A 178 -26.62 -14.56 -14.29
N VAL A 179 -25.29 -14.40 -14.28
CA VAL A 179 -24.36 -15.33 -14.94
C VAL A 179 -24.33 -16.67 -14.20
N ILE A 180 -24.25 -16.65 -12.87
CA ILE A 180 -24.23 -17.85 -12.03
C ILE A 180 -25.58 -18.58 -12.10
N GLU A 181 -26.69 -17.84 -12.06
CA GLU A 181 -28.05 -18.40 -12.19
C GLU A 181 -28.24 -19.07 -13.55
N ARG A 182 -27.91 -18.39 -14.65
CA ARG A 182 -27.97 -18.98 -15.99
C ARG A 182 -27.06 -20.20 -16.15
N ALA A 183 -25.90 -20.21 -15.49
CA ALA A 183 -25.01 -21.37 -15.51
C ALA A 183 -25.57 -22.57 -14.72
N ARG A 184 -26.28 -22.29 -13.61
CA ARG A 184 -27.00 -23.32 -12.85
C ARG A 184 -28.21 -23.86 -13.59
N GLU A 185 -28.98 -23.00 -14.25
CA GLU A 185 -30.16 -23.39 -15.03
C GLU A 185 -29.84 -24.22 -16.29
N ARG A 186 -28.59 -24.15 -16.77
CA ARG A 186 -28.11 -24.93 -17.93
C ARG A 186 -27.52 -26.31 -17.56
N ARG A 187 -27.44 -26.64 -16.26
CA ARG A 187 -27.04 -27.98 -15.78
C ARG A 187 -28.27 -28.82 -15.46
#